data_AF-A0A7J9RG84-F1
#
_entry.id   AF-A0A7J9RG84-F1
#
_cell.length_a   1.000
_cell.length_b   1.000
_cell.length_c   1.000
_cell.angle_alpha   90.00
_cell.angle_beta   90.00
_cell.angle_gamma   90.00
#
_symmetry.space_group_name_H-M   'P 1'
#
loop_
_entity.id
_entity.type
_entity.pdbx_description
1 polymer ?
#
loop_
_entity_poly.entity_id
_entity_poly.type
_entity_poly.pdbx_seq_one_letter_code
_entity_poly.pdbx_strand_id
1 'polypeptide(L)'
;MLQRKEWAFHYDHCTADLVRHRIGASRFDDYTSFCVVRNPWDKAVSMYWWNKNRGDGHAIDNSISFSDFILNAPSKLITDQDIYIIDGEVVVDHIIMFEDLQNGLDSTMSKIGLPNLSLPRAKTGTRKKKEHYSKMYDDETRDFIASQCAFEIEKFGYKFDDQRV
;
A
#
# COMPACT_ATOMS: atom_id res chain seq x y z
N MET A 1 30.30 -2.35 -28.08
CA MET A 1 30.20 -1.56 -26.84
C MET A 1 28.85 -1.86 -26.20
N LEU A 2 28.84 -2.59 -25.09
CA LEU A 2 27.62 -2.78 -24.30
C LEU A 2 27.33 -1.45 -23.59
N GLN A 3 26.27 -0.76 -24.01
CA GLN A 3 25.72 0.36 -23.22
C GLN A 3 25.39 -0.20 -21.84
N ARG A 4 26.03 0.34 -20.79
CA ARG A 4 25.59 0.15 -19.40
C ARG A 4 24.11 0.55 -19.37
N LYS A 5 23.21 -0.41 -19.15
CA LYS A 5 21.82 -0.11 -18.81
C LYS A 5 21.88 0.76 -17.56
N GLU A 6 21.51 2.03 -17.66
CA GLU A 6 21.22 2.82 -16.48
C GLU A 6 20.04 2.14 -15.78
N TRP A 7 20.33 1.37 -14.75
CA TRP A 7 19.28 0.85 -13.89
C TRP A 7 18.71 2.06 -13.16
N ALA A 8 17.51 2.48 -13.53
CA ALA A 8 16.76 3.43 -12.76
C ALA A 8 16.67 2.90 -11.32
N PHE A 9 17.20 3.67 -10.37
CA PHE A 9 17.20 3.26 -8.96
C PHE A 9 15.78 3.41 -8.41
N HIS A 10 15.01 2.32 -8.40
CA HIS A 10 13.71 2.27 -7.76
C HIS A 10 13.87 2.04 -6.25
N TYR A 11 13.07 2.75 -5.46
CA TYR A 11 13.01 2.60 -4.00
C TYR A 11 11.56 2.32 -3.59
N ASP A 12 11.34 1.91 -2.34
CA ASP A 12 10.01 1.60 -1.81
C ASP A 12 9.06 2.79 -2.00
N HIS A 13 7.82 2.54 -2.42
CA HIS A 13 6.79 3.57 -2.68
C HIS A 13 7.20 4.62 -3.73
N CYS A 14 8.04 4.27 -4.71
CA CYS A 14 8.30 5.13 -5.88
C CYS A 14 6.99 5.48 -6.60
N THR A 15 6.77 6.77 -6.88
CA THR A 15 5.54 7.24 -7.54
C THR A 15 5.46 6.78 -8.99
N ALA A 16 4.24 6.60 -9.52
CA ALA A 16 4.01 6.24 -10.92
C ALA A 16 4.64 7.26 -11.87
N ASP A 17 4.49 8.55 -11.56
CA ASP A 17 5.09 9.64 -12.33
C ASP A 17 6.62 9.52 -12.40
N LEU A 18 7.27 9.25 -11.26
CA LEU A 18 8.72 9.09 -11.22
C LEU A 18 9.19 7.84 -11.96
N VAL A 19 8.46 6.72 -11.86
CA VAL A 19 8.74 5.51 -12.64
C VAL A 19 8.63 5.80 -14.13
N ARG A 20 7.51 6.41 -14.56
CA ARG A 20 7.24 6.77 -15.96
C ARG A 20 8.31 7.70 -16.53
N HIS A 21 8.73 8.70 -15.76
CA HIS A 21 9.82 9.59 -16.14
C HIS A 21 11.15 8.85 -16.33
N ARG A 22 11.50 7.95 -15.40
CA ARG A 22 12.80 7.24 -15.39
C ARG A 22 12.95 6.20 -16.49
N ILE A 23 11.90 5.41 -16.75
CA ILE A 23 11.95 4.37 -17.78
C ILE A 23 11.57 4.90 -19.17
N GLY A 24 10.98 6.10 -19.21
CA GLY A 24 10.47 6.74 -20.41
C GLY A 24 9.03 6.30 -20.71
N ALA A 25 8.19 7.27 -21.11
CA ALA A 25 6.76 7.05 -21.38
C ALA A 25 6.50 5.84 -22.29
N SER A 26 7.19 5.75 -23.43
CA SER A 26 7.01 4.64 -24.37
C SER A 26 7.28 3.26 -23.78
N ARG A 27 8.18 3.11 -22.81
CA ARG A 27 8.41 1.82 -22.14
C ARG A 27 7.40 1.57 -21.04
N PHE A 28 7.03 2.63 -20.31
CA PHE A 28 6.00 2.55 -19.29
C PHE A 28 4.69 2.06 -19.91
N ASP A 29 4.29 2.64 -21.05
CA ASP A 29 3.05 2.33 -21.75
C ASP A 29 3.10 0.95 -22.49
N ASP A 30 4.30 0.39 -22.72
CA ASP A 30 4.49 -0.94 -23.32
C ASP A 30 4.53 -2.08 -22.28
N TYR A 31 4.88 -1.76 -21.03
CA TYR A 31 4.94 -2.74 -19.96
C TYR A 31 3.57 -2.94 -19.31
N THR A 32 3.25 -4.18 -18.95
CA THR A 32 2.14 -4.42 -18.03
C THR A 32 2.54 -4.04 -16.61
N SER A 33 1.80 -3.11 -16.03
CA SER A 33 1.98 -2.56 -14.71
C SER A 33 0.87 -3.01 -13.75
N PHE A 34 1.22 -3.24 -12.50
CA PHE A 34 0.24 -3.57 -11.47
C PHE A 34 0.68 -3.08 -10.10
N CYS A 35 -0.29 -2.81 -9.23
CA CYS A 35 -0.01 -2.47 -7.83
C CYS A 35 -0.97 -3.19 -6.88
N VAL A 36 -0.64 -3.16 -5.59
CA VAL A 36 -1.48 -3.72 -4.54
C VAL A 36 -2.10 -2.56 -3.74
N VAL A 37 -3.41 -2.60 -3.55
CA VAL A 37 -4.15 -1.71 -2.65
C VAL A 37 -4.71 -2.52 -1.49
N ARG A 38 -4.98 -1.87 -0.36
CA ARG A 38 -5.51 -2.51 0.85
C ARG A 38 -6.54 -1.60 1.49
N ASN A 39 -7.48 -2.19 2.23
CA ASN A 39 -8.38 -1.47 3.11
C ASN A 39 -7.60 -0.41 3.91
N PRO A 40 -7.92 0.90 3.75
CA PRO A 40 -7.14 1.98 4.35
C PRO A 40 -7.03 1.89 5.87
N TRP A 41 -8.12 1.48 6.54
CA TRP A 41 -8.15 1.38 7.99
C TRP A 41 -7.29 0.22 8.50
N ASP A 42 -7.33 -0.93 7.84
CA ASP A 42 -6.46 -2.07 8.18
C ASP A 42 -4.98 -1.79 7.80
N LYS A 43 -4.74 -1.06 6.71
CA LYS A 43 -3.41 -0.60 6.31
C LYS A 43 -2.78 0.29 7.38
N ALA A 44 -3.52 1.26 7.91
CA ALA A 44 -3.05 2.15 8.98
C ALA A 44 -2.68 1.38 10.26
N VAL A 45 -3.50 0.41 10.67
CA VAL A 45 -3.17 -0.46 11.82
C VAL A 45 -1.92 -1.30 11.54
N SER A 46 -1.80 -1.85 10.34
CA SER A 46 -0.61 -2.58 9.90
C SER A 46 0.65 -1.70 9.93
N MET A 47 0.53 -0.44 9.51
CA MET A 47 1.62 0.53 9.49
C MET A 47 2.08 0.90 10.90
N TYR A 48 1.14 1.12 11.84
CA TYR A 48 1.47 1.39 13.24
C TYR A 48 2.28 0.24 13.85
N TRP A 49 1.81 -1.00 13.71
CA TRP A 49 2.51 -2.16 14.25
C TRP A 49 3.85 -2.45 13.57
N TRP A 50 3.96 -2.19 12.26
CA TRP A 50 5.25 -2.23 11.57
C TRP A 50 6.22 -1.22 12.17
N ASN A 51 5.80 0.03 12.34
CA ASN A 51 6.67 1.06 12.90
C ASN A 51 7.03 0.82 14.37
N LYS A 52 6.14 0.19 15.14
CA LYS A 52 6.40 -0.14 16.55
C LYS A 52 7.35 -1.33 16.72
N ASN A 53 7.31 -2.31 15.82
CA ASN A 53 8.01 -3.59 15.98
C ASN A 53 9.12 -3.84 14.95
N ARG A 54 9.50 -2.83 14.16
CA ARG A 54 10.59 -2.94 13.19
C ARG A 54 11.94 -3.14 13.89
N GLY A 55 12.75 -4.05 13.34
CA GLY A 55 14.05 -4.46 13.91
C GLY A 55 15.26 -3.70 13.37
N ASP A 56 15.06 -2.65 12.61
CA ASP A 56 16.11 -1.84 11.95
C ASP A 56 16.61 -0.68 12.81
N GLY A 57 16.23 -0.62 14.10
CA GLY A 57 16.60 0.45 15.02
C GLY A 57 15.81 1.75 14.83
N HIS A 58 14.86 1.80 13.89
CA HIS A 58 13.98 2.95 13.63
C HIS A 58 12.58 2.77 14.21
N ALA A 59 12.42 1.87 15.19
CA ALA A 59 11.14 1.67 15.84
C ALA A 59 10.68 2.95 16.56
N ILE A 60 9.39 3.27 16.42
CA ILE A 60 8.79 4.40 17.15
C ILE A 60 8.75 4.08 18.65
N ASP A 61 8.74 5.14 19.47
CA ASP A 61 8.65 5.00 20.92
C ASP A 61 7.40 4.22 21.34
N ASN A 62 7.53 3.33 22.32
CA ASN A 62 6.43 2.48 22.78
C ASN A 62 5.26 3.24 23.41
N SER A 63 5.51 4.46 23.91
CA SER A 63 4.51 5.36 24.48
C SER A 63 3.58 5.97 23.43
N ILE A 64 3.98 6.00 22.15
CA ILE A 64 3.15 6.54 21.07
C ILE A 64 1.94 5.64 20.88
N SER A 65 0.75 6.19 21.13
CA SER A 65 -0.52 5.51 20.92
C SER A 65 -0.83 5.37 19.43
N PHE A 66 -1.81 4.54 19.09
CA PHE A 66 -2.28 4.45 17.70
C PHE A 66 -2.88 5.78 17.23
N SER A 67 -3.72 6.43 18.06
CA SER A 67 -4.31 7.71 17.70
C SER A 67 -3.27 8.80 17.47
N ASP A 68 -2.28 8.93 18.37
CA ASP A 68 -1.18 9.88 18.19
C ASP A 68 -0.39 9.60 16.92
N PHE A 69 -0.11 8.33 16.63
CA PHE A 69 0.63 7.94 15.43
C PHE A 69 -0.09 8.36 14.15
N ILE A 70 -1.40 8.11 14.06
CA ILE A 70 -2.18 8.37 12.85
C ILE A 70 -2.43 9.87 12.67
N LEU A 71 -2.86 10.58 13.73
CA LEU A 71 -3.20 12.00 13.65
C LEU A 71 -1.99 12.90 13.37
N ASN A 72 -0.77 12.42 13.68
CA ASN A 72 0.47 13.13 13.38
C ASN A 72 1.24 12.53 12.19
N ALA A 73 0.71 11.51 11.50
CA ALA A 73 1.37 10.94 10.34
C ALA A 73 1.23 11.90 9.14
N PRO A 74 2.31 12.17 8.39
CA PRO A 74 2.20 12.89 7.13
C PRO A 74 1.29 12.12 6.17
N SER A 75 0.41 12.83 5.45
CA SER A 75 -0.59 12.23 4.54
C SER A 75 0.00 11.22 3.55
N LYS A 76 1.24 11.45 3.09
CA LYS A 76 1.98 10.55 2.19
C LYS A 76 2.29 9.16 2.76
N LEU A 77 2.21 8.97 4.07
CA LEU A 77 2.32 7.65 4.70
C LEU A 77 0.95 6.96 4.79
N ILE A 78 -0.15 7.72 4.65
CA ILE A 78 -1.51 7.23 4.85
C ILE A 78 -2.11 6.78 3.52
N THR A 79 -1.94 7.56 2.45
CA THR A 79 -2.37 7.20 1.10
C THR A 79 -1.21 6.67 0.26
N ASP A 80 -1.52 5.75 -0.66
CA ASP A 80 -0.58 5.22 -1.66
C ASP A 80 -0.92 5.71 -3.08
N GLN A 81 -1.82 6.70 -3.23
CA GLN A 81 -2.33 7.18 -4.53
C GLN A 81 -1.20 7.48 -5.53
N ASP A 82 -0.15 8.17 -5.09
CA ASP A 82 0.98 8.56 -5.96
C ASP A 82 1.69 7.36 -6.61
N ILE A 83 1.52 6.14 -6.10
CA ILE A 83 2.13 4.91 -6.65
C ILE A 83 1.43 4.47 -7.94
N TYR A 84 0.18 4.83 -8.14
CA TYR A 84 -0.63 4.34 -9.26
C TYR A 84 -1.51 5.41 -9.93
N ILE A 85 -1.39 6.68 -9.51
CA ILE A 85 -2.10 7.82 -10.09
C ILE A 85 -1.12 8.83 -10.69
N ILE A 86 -1.46 9.35 -11.87
CA ILE A 86 -0.84 10.54 -12.47
C ILE A 86 -1.99 11.45 -12.92
N ASP A 87 -1.93 12.73 -12.57
CA ASP A 87 -2.93 13.75 -12.94
C ASP A 87 -4.40 13.36 -12.59
N GLY A 88 -4.58 12.61 -11.49
CA GLY A 88 -5.90 12.17 -11.01
C GLY A 88 -6.42 10.86 -11.62
N GLU A 89 -5.71 10.30 -12.61
CA GLU A 89 -6.09 9.07 -13.28
C GLU A 89 -5.24 7.88 -12.85
N VAL A 90 -5.87 6.71 -12.71
CA VAL A 90 -5.15 5.47 -12.44
C VAL A 90 -4.39 5.06 -13.70
N VAL A 91 -3.06 4.97 -13.60
CA VAL A 91 -2.16 4.70 -14.73
C VAL A 91 -1.56 3.29 -14.73
N VAL A 92 -1.99 2.43 -13.81
CA VAL A 92 -1.56 1.02 -13.76
C VAL A 92 -2.62 0.10 -14.37
N ASP A 93 -2.20 -0.95 -15.05
CA ASP A 93 -3.11 -1.85 -15.78
C ASP A 93 -3.95 -2.73 -14.85
N HIS A 94 -3.37 -3.15 -13.73
CA HIS A 94 -4.02 -4.04 -12.78
C HIS A 94 -3.88 -3.56 -11.33
N ILE A 95 -5.03 -3.47 -10.65
CA ILE A 95 -5.10 -3.25 -9.22
C ILE A 95 -5.38 -4.59 -8.53
N ILE A 96 -4.52 -4.98 -7.60
CA ILE A 96 -4.68 -6.19 -6.80
C ILE A 96 -5.13 -5.79 -5.39
N MET A 97 -6.25 -6.35 -4.94
CA MET A 97 -6.74 -6.18 -3.57
C MET A 97 -5.90 -7.04 -2.63
N PHE A 98 -5.34 -6.47 -1.58
CA PHE A 98 -4.53 -7.20 -0.59
C PHE A 98 -5.32 -8.31 0.10
N GLU A 99 -6.63 -8.10 0.28
CA GLU A 99 -7.57 -9.04 0.85
C GLU A 99 -7.73 -10.31 -0.01
N ASP A 100 -7.42 -10.22 -1.31
CA ASP A 100 -7.47 -11.31 -2.28
C ASP A 100 -6.13 -11.45 -3.06
N LEU A 101 -5.02 -11.19 -2.35
CA LEU A 101 -3.70 -10.97 -2.95
C LEU A 101 -3.21 -12.10 -3.85
N GLN A 102 -3.37 -13.36 -3.42
CA GLN A 102 -2.88 -14.51 -4.20
C GLN A 102 -3.66 -14.67 -5.51
N ASN A 103 -4.99 -14.57 -5.46
CA ASN A 103 -5.83 -14.69 -6.66
C ASN A 103 -5.61 -13.52 -7.62
N GLY A 104 -5.48 -12.30 -7.10
CA GLY A 104 -5.17 -11.12 -7.91
C GLY A 104 -3.79 -11.21 -8.58
N LEU A 105 -2.79 -11.75 -7.88
CA LEU A 105 -1.47 -12.02 -8.46
C LEU A 105 -1.53 -13.10 -9.54
N ASP A 106 -2.18 -14.22 -9.26
CA ASP A 106 -2.32 -15.33 -10.21
C ASP A 106 -3.05 -14.89 -11.49
N SER A 107 -4.10 -14.07 -11.35
CA SER A 107 -4.79 -13.46 -12.49
C SER A 107 -3.87 -12.55 -13.29
N THR A 108 -3.05 -11.74 -12.62
CA THR A 108 -2.09 -10.84 -13.26
C THR A 108 -1.01 -11.62 -14.01
N MET A 109 -0.40 -12.63 -13.38
CA MET A 109 0.63 -13.48 -13.98
C MET A 109 0.10 -14.22 -15.21
N SER A 110 -1.12 -14.77 -15.12
CA SER A 110 -1.78 -15.44 -16.23
C SER A 110 -1.97 -14.52 -17.44
N LYS A 111 -2.36 -13.25 -17.23
CA LYS A 111 -2.55 -12.28 -18.31
C LYS A 111 -1.24 -11.94 -19.05
N ILE A 112 -0.12 -11.93 -18.34
CA ILE A 112 1.21 -11.63 -18.92
C ILE A 112 1.97 -12.89 -19.37
N GLY A 113 1.33 -14.07 -19.32
CA GLY A 113 1.93 -15.33 -19.76
C GLY A 113 3.04 -15.85 -18.84
N LEU A 114 3.05 -15.44 -17.57
CA LEU A 114 3.99 -15.90 -16.55
C LEU A 114 3.36 -16.96 -15.65
N PRO A 115 4.15 -17.91 -15.11
CA PRO A 115 3.65 -18.89 -14.15
C PRO A 115 3.25 -18.23 -12.83
N ASN A 116 2.28 -18.82 -12.14
CA ASN A 116 1.89 -18.38 -10.80
C ASN A 116 3.05 -18.48 -9.82
N LEU A 117 3.08 -17.55 -8.88
CA LEU A 117 4.11 -17.46 -7.84
C LEU A 117 3.45 -17.67 -6.48
N SER A 118 4.11 -18.48 -5.63
CA SER A 118 3.71 -18.58 -4.23
C SER A 118 4.28 -17.40 -3.46
N LEU A 119 3.41 -16.59 -2.87
CA LEU A 119 3.85 -15.43 -2.09
C LEU A 119 4.45 -15.85 -0.75
N PRO A 120 5.61 -15.29 -0.37
CA PRO A 120 6.15 -15.52 0.97
C PRO A 120 5.25 -14.87 2.02
N ARG A 121 5.13 -15.52 3.19
CA ARG A 121 4.46 -14.94 4.35
C ARG A 121 5.39 -13.95 5.05
N ALA A 122 5.45 -12.73 4.54
CA ALA A 122 6.23 -11.64 5.14
C ALA A 122 5.45 -10.94 6.28
N LYS A 123 6.19 -10.35 7.23
CA LYS A 123 5.67 -9.44 8.27
C LYS A 123 4.53 -9.99 9.16
N THR A 124 4.32 -11.31 9.20
CA THR A 124 3.23 -11.95 9.97
C THR A 124 3.36 -11.79 11.48
N GLY A 125 4.56 -11.51 11.99
CA GLY A 125 4.85 -11.36 13.42
C GLY A 125 4.76 -9.94 13.97
N THR A 126 4.56 -8.91 13.13
CA THR A 126 4.56 -7.51 13.62
C THR A 126 3.32 -7.17 14.42
N ARG A 127 2.20 -7.87 14.20
CA ARG A 127 0.96 -7.70 14.97
C ARG A 127 0.74 -8.94 15.85
N LYS A 128 1.07 -8.84 17.14
CA LYS A 128 0.96 -9.97 18.10
C LYS A 128 -0.50 -10.41 18.34
N LYS A 129 -1.43 -9.46 18.39
CA LYS A 129 -2.87 -9.73 18.55
C LYS A 129 -3.61 -9.55 17.23
N LYS A 130 -4.24 -10.62 16.73
CA LYS A 130 -5.08 -10.60 15.52
C LYS A 130 -6.51 -10.11 15.80
N GLU A 131 -6.63 -9.06 16.59
CA GLU A 131 -7.93 -8.42 16.79
C GLU A 131 -8.40 -7.76 15.49
N HIS A 132 -9.70 -7.54 15.34
CA HIS A 132 -10.21 -6.78 14.19
C HIS A 132 -9.61 -5.37 14.16
N TYR A 133 -9.33 -4.79 12.98
CA TYR A 133 -8.67 -3.48 12.90
C TYR A 133 -9.50 -2.38 13.56
N SER A 134 -10.83 -2.47 13.49
CA SER A 134 -11.75 -1.48 14.04
C SER A 134 -11.56 -1.24 15.54
N LYS A 135 -11.06 -2.23 16.29
CA LYS A 135 -10.81 -2.11 17.74
C LYS A 135 -9.67 -1.17 18.11
N MET A 136 -8.86 -0.75 17.15
CA MET A 136 -7.82 0.26 17.37
C MET A 136 -8.34 1.70 17.20
N TYR A 137 -9.54 1.87 16.63
CA TYR A 137 -10.07 3.17 16.24
C TYR A 137 -11.10 3.70 17.24
N ASP A 138 -11.02 5.00 17.47
CA ASP A 138 -12.15 5.84 17.87
C ASP A 138 -12.80 6.47 16.63
N ASP A 139 -13.85 7.27 16.80
CA ASP A 139 -14.53 7.92 15.68
C ASP A 139 -13.64 8.96 14.99
N GLU A 140 -12.82 9.70 15.74
CA GLU A 140 -11.93 10.73 15.20
C GLU A 140 -10.89 10.12 14.25
N THR A 141 -10.19 9.09 14.68
CA THR A 141 -9.17 8.41 13.86
C THR A 141 -9.78 7.66 12.68
N ARG A 142 -11.00 7.13 12.82
CA ARG A 142 -11.73 6.50 11.71
C ARG A 142 -12.00 7.51 10.61
N ASP A 143 -12.55 8.67 10.99
CA ASP A 143 -12.94 9.73 10.05
C ASP A 143 -11.73 10.43 9.46
N PHE A 144 -10.65 10.56 10.23
CA PHE A 144 -9.37 11.05 9.73
C PHE A 144 -8.85 10.17 8.58
N ILE A 145 -8.77 8.83 8.77
CA ILE A 145 -8.37 7.92 7.69
C ILE A 145 -9.34 7.99 6.51
N ALA A 146 -10.64 8.09 6.76
CA ALA A 146 -11.63 8.22 5.71
C ALA A 146 -11.40 9.48 4.84
N SER A 147 -11.02 10.60 5.47
CA SER A 147 -10.70 11.84 4.76
C SER A 147 -9.43 11.72 3.91
N GLN A 148 -8.37 11.10 4.46
CA GLN A 148 -7.07 11.01 3.79
C GLN A 148 -7.08 9.99 2.63
N CYS A 149 -7.92 8.97 2.72
CA CYS A 149 -8.04 7.90 1.72
C CYS A 149 -9.38 7.93 0.98
N ALA A 150 -10.00 9.11 0.84
CA ALA A 150 -11.32 9.26 0.22
C ALA A 150 -11.37 8.68 -1.19
N PHE A 151 -10.33 8.94 -2.01
CA PHE A 151 -10.23 8.38 -3.35
C PHE A 151 -10.19 6.84 -3.32
N GLU A 152 -9.34 6.22 -2.49
CA GLU A 152 -9.25 4.75 -2.42
C GLU A 152 -10.57 4.14 -1.96
N ILE A 153 -11.23 4.77 -0.99
CA ILE A 153 -12.51 4.33 -0.47
C ILE A 153 -13.57 4.36 -1.55
N GLU A 154 -13.69 5.46 -2.29
CA GLU A 154 -14.64 5.61 -3.38
C GLU A 154 -14.31 4.67 -4.55
N LYS A 155 -13.06 4.69 -5.02
CA LYS A 155 -12.61 3.95 -6.20
C LYS A 155 -12.70 2.44 -6.03
N PHE A 156 -12.35 1.93 -4.85
CA PHE A 156 -12.27 0.49 -4.57
C PHE A 156 -13.42 -0.03 -3.70
N GLY A 157 -14.36 0.83 -3.32
CA GLY A 157 -15.57 0.44 -2.59
C GLY A 157 -15.31 -0.02 -1.16
N TYR A 158 -14.25 0.46 -0.52
CA TYR A 158 -13.96 0.10 0.87
C TYR A 158 -15.01 0.65 1.83
N LYS A 159 -15.28 -0.11 2.89
CA LYS A 159 -16.17 0.29 3.98
C LYS A 159 -15.51 -0.04 5.31
N PHE A 160 -15.76 0.81 6.31
CA PHE A 160 -15.34 0.53 7.67
C PHE A 160 -16.24 -0.57 8.26
N ASP A 161 -15.67 -1.73 8.52
CA ASP A 161 -16.34 -2.84 9.21
C ASP A 161 -16.24 -2.62 10.72
N ASP A 162 -17.29 -2.04 11.30
CA ASP A 162 -17.27 -1.64 12.70
C ASP A 162 -17.58 -2.82 13.64
N GLN A 163 -16.54 -3.36 14.26
CA GLN A 163 -16.61 -4.39 15.30
C GLN A 163 -16.16 -3.87 16.68
N ARG A 164 -16.29 -2.57 16.93
CA ARG A 164 -16.07 -1.97 18.25
C ARG A 164 -17.23 -2.38 19.16
N VAL A 165 -16.93 -2.89 20.36
CA VAL A 165 -17.91 -3.35 21.36
C VAL A 165 -17.73 -2.55 22.63
#